data_AF-A0A8T7EVW3-F1
#
_entry.id   AF-A0A8T7EVW3-F1
#
_cell.length_a   1.000
_cell.length_b   1.000
_cell.length_c   1.000
_cell.angle_alpha   90.00
_cell.angle_beta   90.00
_cell.angle_gamma   90.00
#
_symmetry.space_group_name_H-M   'P 1'
#
loop_
_entity.id
_entity.type
_entity.pdbx_description
1 polymer ?
#
loop_
_entity_poly.entity_id
_entity_poly.type
_entity_poly.pdbx_seq_one_letter_code
_entity_poly.pdbx_strand_id
1 'polypeptide(L)'
;MVLLTGEDGDLRVMLTRRTERLNGHRGQMSFPGGRRDDSDRDFAHTALRETGEELGIDTAGVALLGALTPIYIPPSHFDVFPYVGYQRVLPPLMPNPDEVAAVYPVALADLFDPENRIVTEIETVAGPLTVPAYTLGGQIVWGATAVILCGAGNAPARGATRHGVTALRVRLRFVKIQQYPLISHKITCISPCDWLAFTDANAANQRRKARCSHVD
;
A
#
# COMPACT_ATOMS: atom_id res chain seq x y z
N MET A 1 1.78 7.58 -1.65
CA MET A 1 0.47 8.20 -1.90
C MET A 1 -0.47 7.16 -2.50
N VAL A 2 -1.60 6.90 -1.86
CA VAL A 2 -2.72 6.19 -2.49
C VAL A 2 -3.48 7.22 -3.32
N LEU A 3 -3.06 7.41 -4.57
CA LEU A 3 -3.66 8.40 -5.48
C LEU A 3 -4.84 7.77 -6.21
N LEU A 4 -6.03 8.34 -5.99
CA LEU A 4 -7.28 7.96 -6.64
C LEU A 4 -7.58 8.90 -7.81
N THR A 5 -8.04 8.34 -8.93
CA THR A 5 -8.44 9.10 -10.13
C THR A 5 -9.68 8.50 -10.77
N GLY A 6 -10.32 9.26 -11.66
CA GLY A 6 -11.53 8.84 -12.36
C GLY A 6 -12.84 9.28 -11.69
N GLU A 7 -13.93 8.77 -12.24
CA GLU A 7 -15.29 9.08 -11.83
C GLU A 7 -15.90 7.95 -10.99
N ASP A 8 -17.08 8.22 -10.44
CA ASP A 8 -17.82 7.23 -9.68
C ASP A 8 -18.16 6.01 -10.55
N GLY A 9 -17.71 4.82 -10.12
CA GLY A 9 -17.91 3.57 -10.86
C GLY A 9 -16.69 3.11 -11.67
N ASP A 10 -15.77 4.00 -12.00
CA ASP A 10 -14.45 3.69 -12.61
C ASP A 10 -13.32 4.41 -11.86
N LEU A 11 -13.41 4.41 -10.52
CA LEU A 11 -12.32 4.89 -9.69
C LEU A 11 -11.12 3.98 -9.87
N ARG A 12 -9.94 4.57 -10.04
CA ARG A 12 -8.68 3.85 -10.18
C ARG A 12 -7.69 4.29 -9.12
N VAL A 13 -6.85 3.36 -8.70
CA VAL A 13 -5.69 3.62 -7.84
C VAL A 13 -4.43 3.56 -8.67
N MET A 14 -3.56 4.55 -8.50
CA MET A 14 -2.29 4.62 -9.21
C MET A 14 -1.23 3.79 -8.49
N LEU A 15 -0.69 2.77 -9.18
CA LEU A 15 0.47 2.02 -8.76
C LEU A 15 1.63 2.26 -9.74
N THR A 16 2.85 2.12 -9.25
CA THR A 16 4.09 2.20 -10.01
C THR A 16 4.84 0.88 -9.91
N ARG A 17 5.50 0.47 -10.98
CA ARG A 17 6.52 -0.57 -10.92
C ARG A 17 7.89 0.09 -10.86
N ARG A 18 8.64 -0.21 -9.81
CA ARG A 18 10.00 0.34 -9.62
C ARG A 18 10.94 -0.20 -10.69
N THR A 19 11.91 0.61 -11.10
CA THR A 19 12.94 0.13 -12.05
C THR A 19 13.78 -0.99 -11.45
N GLU A 20 14.34 -1.81 -12.33
CA GLU A 20 15.31 -2.84 -11.96
C GLU A 20 16.66 -2.25 -11.53
N ARG A 21 16.87 -0.93 -11.66
CA ARG A 21 18.16 -0.27 -11.41
C ARG A 21 18.36 0.12 -9.94
N LEU A 22 17.27 0.26 -9.19
CA LEU A 22 17.31 0.73 -7.80
C LEU A 22 17.89 -0.30 -6.84
N ASN A 23 18.62 0.16 -5.82
CA ASN A 23 19.33 -0.72 -4.88
C ASN A 23 18.42 -1.55 -3.96
N GLY A 24 17.09 -1.34 -3.98
CA GLY A 24 16.12 -2.10 -3.21
C GLY A 24 14.75 -2.15 -3.89
N HIS A 25 13.99 -3.21 -3.61
CA HIS A 25 12.63 -3.42 -4.12
C HIS A 25 12.49 -3.36 -5.65
N ARG A 26 13.53 -3.83 -6.36
CA ARG A 26 13.57 -3.90 -7.84
C ARG A 26 12.34 -4.61 -8.39
N GLY A 27 11.70 -4.00 -9.40
CA GLY A 27 10.54 -4.56 -10.08
C GLY A 27 9.26 -4.67 -9.24
N GLN A 28 9.27 -4.25 -7.96
CA GLN A 28 8.09 -4.36 -7.10
C GLN A 28 7.05 -3.29 -7.42
N MET A 29 5.79 -3.66 -7.24
CA MET A 29 4.67 -2.75 -7.32
C MET A 29 4.54 -1.94 -6.03
N SER A 30 4.49 -0.62 -6.15
CA SER A 30 4.35 0.31 -5.04
C SER A 30 3.34 1.39 -5.33
N PHE A 31 2.92 2.08 -4.28
CA PHE A 31 2.38 3.42 -4.45
C PHE A 31 3.51 4.39 -4.82
N PRO A 32 3.19 5.50 -5.52
CA PRO A 32 4.14 6.58 -5.66
C PRO A 32 4.56 7.10 -4.28
N GLY A 33 5.83 7.38 -4.07
CA GLY A 33 6.32 7.86 -2.78
C GLY A 33 7.79 7.54 -2.50
N GLY A 34 8.36 8.28 -1.56
CA GLY A 34 9.75 8.13 -1.20
C GLY A 34 10.04 8.64 0.21
N ARG A 35 11.31 8.99 0.43
CA ARG A 35 11.80 9.41 1.73
C ARG A 35 11.46 10.88 1.97
N ARG A 36 11.16 11.23 3.22
CA ARG A 36 11.04 12.62 3.62
C ARG A 36 12.38 13.35 3.43
N ASP A 37 12.31 14.51 2.78
CA ASP A 37 13.39 15.49 2.68
C ASP A 37 13.29 16.52 3.82
N ASP A 38 14.40 17.15 4.20
CA ASP A 38 14.44 18.20 5.23
C ASP A 38 13.62 19.43 4.82
N SER A 39 13.45 19.66 3.51
CA SER A 39 12.60 20.71 2.95
C SER A 39 11.10 20.39 3.03
N ASP A 40 10.71 19.14 3.31
CA ASP A 40 9.32 18.75 3.43
C ASP A 40 8.73 19.23 4.76
N ARG A 41 7.69 20.09 4.67
CA ARG A 41 6.97 20.62 5.84
C ARG A 41 6.33 19.54 6.72
N ASP A 42 5.83 18.47 6.10
CA ASP A 42 5.15 17.34 6.74
C ASP A 42 5.14 16.12 5.82
N PHE A 43 4.70 14.96 6.32
CA PHE A 43 4.65 13.73 5.52
C PHE A 43 3.62 13.76 4.38
N ALA A 44 2.60 14.63 4.46
CA ALA A 44 1.65 14.80 3.37
C ALA A 44 2.30 15.51 2.18
N HIS A 45 3.15 16.51 2.47
CA HIS A 45 3.98 17.20 1.50
C HIS A 45 4.97 16.26 0.84
N THR A 46 5.67 15.43 1.62
CA THR A 46 6.52 14.36 1.07
C THR A 46 5.75 13.48 0.10
N ALA A 47 4.56 13.00 0.50
CA ALA A 47 3.76 12.14 -0.36
C ALA A 47 3.35 12.82 -1.68
N LEU A 48 3.00 14.11 -1.65
CA LEU A 48 2.64 14.89 -2.85
C LEU A 48 3.86 15.18 -3.74
N ARG A 49 4.98 15.61 -3.16
CA ARG A 49 6.23 15.89 -3.87
C ARG A 49 6.71 14.65 -4.62
N GLU A 50 6.89 13.55 -3.90
CA GLU A 50 7.35 12.27 -4.46
C GLU A 50 6.40 11.74 -5.55
N THR A 51 5.09 11.89 -5.35
CA THR A 51 4.11 11.52 -6.39
C THR A 51 4.28 12.36 -7.66
N GLY A 52 4.55 13.66 -7.51
CA GLY A 52 4.79 14.56 -8.63
C GLY A 52 6.09 14.22 -9.36
N GLU A 53 7.15 13.92 -8.62
CA GLU A 53 8.45 13.51 -9.15
C GLU A 53 8.38 12.17 -9.90
N GLU A 54 7.79 11.13 -9.29
CA GLU A 54 7.74 9.79 -9.88
C GLU A 54 6.77 9.69 -11.06
N LEU A 55 5.62 10.38 -11.03
CA LEU A 55 4.62 10.34 -12.11
C LEU A 55 4.79 11.47 -13.15
N GLY A 56 5.61 12.47 -12.87
CA GLY A 56 5.79 13.66 -13.70
C GLY A 56 4.54 14.51 -13.81
N ILE A 57 3.84 14.74 -12.70
CA ILE A 57 2.58 15.50 -12.65
C ILE A 57 2.65 16.67 -11.66
N ASP A 58 1.92 17.75 -11.95
CA ASP A 58 1.63 18.77 -10.95
C ASP A 58 0.59 18.24 -9.95
N THR A 59 0.95 18.22 -8.68
CA THR A 59 0.10 17.74 -7.58
C THR A 59 -0.72 18.84 -6.91
N ALA A 60 -0.65 20.10 -7.39
CA ALA A 60 -1.49 21.18 -6.90
C ALA A 60 -3.00 20.90 -7.07
N GLY A 61 -3.37 20.08 -8.06
CA GLY A 61 -4.74 19.62 -8.30
C GLY A 61 -5.20 18.45 -7.42
N VAL A 62 -4.31 17.84 -6.63
CA VAL A 62 -4.61 16.67 -5.81
C VAL A 62 -5.28 17.10 -4.51
N ALA A 63 -6.53 16.69 -4.32
CA ALA A 63 -7.24 16.85 -3.06
C ALA A 63 -6.77 15.78 -2.06
N LEU A 64 -6.10 16.20 -0.98
CA LEU A 64 -5.79 15.29 0.14
C LEU A 64 -7.05 14.95 0.93
N LEU A 65 -7.43 13.67 0.91
CA LEU A 65 -8.61 13.16 1.60
C LEU A 65 -8.33 12.78 3.06
N GLY A 66 -7.10 12.34 3.35
CA GLY A 66 -6.68 12.00 4.71
C GLY A 66 -5.46 11.08 4.75
N ALA A 67 -5.01 10.75 5.97
CA ALA A 67 -3.97 9.77 6.23
C ALA A 67 -4.59 8.42 6.60
N LEU A 68 -3.93 7.33 6.20
CA LEU A 68 -4.17 5.99 6.70
C LEU A 68 -3.30 5.72 7.93
N THR A 69 -3.55 4.60 8.61
CA THR A 69 -2.73 4.16 9.73
C THR A 69 -1.28 3.96 9.27
N PRO A 70 -0.30 4.59 9.95
CA PRO A 70 1.11 4.34 9.67
C PRO A 70 1.45 2.87 9.89
N ILE A 71 2.37 2.34 9.08
CA ILE A 71 2.83 0.96 9.19
C ILE A 71 4.34 0.91 9.30
N TYR A 72 4.82 0.12 10.26
CA TYR A 72 6.23 -0.21 10.37
C TYR A 72 6.56 -1.40 9.45
N ILE A 73 7.61 -1.27 8.65
CA ILE A 73 8.10 -2.28 7.69
C ILE A 73 9.40 -2.90 8.22
N PRO A 74 9.35 -4.11 8.83
CA PRO A 74 10.51 -4.69 9.48
C PRO A 74 11.73 -4.92 8.58
N PRO A 75 11.62 -5.39 7.32
CA PRO A 75 12.79 -5.63 6.48
C PRO A 75 13.62 -4.39 6.16
N SER A 76 12.98 -3.22 6.13
CA SER A 76 13.63 -1.96 5.77
C SER A 76 13.84 -1.03 6.97
N HIS A 77 13.23 -1.33 8.12
CA HIS A 77 13.18 -0.46 9.31
C HIS A 77 12.55 0.92 9.07
N PHE A 78 11.63 1.02 8.11
CA PHE A 78 10.91 2.26 7.82
C PHE A 78 9.52 2.29 8.46
N ASP A 79 9.14 3.47 8.96
CA ASP A 79 7.74 3.84 9.18
C ASP A 79 7.19 4.47 7.92
N VAL A 80 6.16 3.85 7.35
CA VAL A 80 5.45 4.35 6.17
C VAL A 80 4.19 5.07 6.62
N PHE A 81 3.99 6.30 6.13
CA PHE A 81 2.83 7.14 6.40
C PHE A 81 1.99 7.29 5.13
N PRO A 82 0.97 6.44 4.91
CA PRO A 82 0.20 6.49 3.67
C PRO A 82 -0.83 7.63 3.72
N TYR A 83 -0.87 8.43 2.66
CA TYR A 83 -1.88 9.46 2.44
C TYR A 83 -2.76 9.08 1.25
N VAL A 84 -4.04 9.41 1.31
CA VAL A 84 -5.00 9.24 0.22
C VAL A 84 -5.21 10.59 -0.45
N GLY A 85 -4.88 10.65 -1.74
CA GLY A 85 -5.13 11.80 -2.61
C GLY A 85 -6.20 11.46 -3.63
N TYR A 86 -6.95 12.46 -4.09
CA TYR A 86 -7.91 12.31 -5.17
C TYR A 86 -7.76 13.44 -6.18
N GLN A 87 -7.75 13.08 -7.46
CA GLN A 87 -7.85 14.01 -8.56
C GLN A 87 -8.64 13.35 -9.68
N ARG A 88 -9.80 13.91 -10.05
CA ARG A 88 -10.71 13.30 -11.03
C ARG A 88 -10.02 13.01 -12.37
N VAL A 89 -9.26 13.97 -12.88
CA VAL A 89 -8.53 13.86 -14.15
C VAL A 89 -7.07 14.17 -13.90
N LEU A 90 -6.20 13.21 -14.16
CA LEU A 90 -4.75 13.42 -14.09
C LEU A 90 -4.27 14.10 -15.38
N PRO A 91 -3.26 14.99 -15.29
CA PRO A 91 -2.56 15.45 -16.48
C PRO A 91 -1.83 14.27 -17.15
N PRO A 92 -1.35 14.44 -18.40
CA PRO A 92 -0.50 13.44 -19.04
C PRO A 92 0.67 13.06 -18.12
N LEU A 93 0.85 11.75 -17.92
CA LEU A 93 1.91 11.23 -17.06
C LEU A 93 3.24 11.29 -17.80
N MET A 94 4.29 11.70 -17.08
CA MET A 94 5.66 11.66 -17.56
C MET A 94 6.55 10.98 -16.51
N PRO A 95 6.43 9.65 -16.33
CA PRO A 95 7.07 8.97 -15.22
C PRO A 95 8.60 9.11 -15.27
N ASN A 96 9.22 9.29 -14.11
CA ASN A 96 10.68 9.40 -14.03
C ASN A 96 11.31 8.04 -14.41
N PRO A 97 12.06 7.94 -15.53
CA PRO A 97 12.59 6.66 -16.02
C PRO A 97 13.69 6.07 -15.13
N ASP A 98 14.26 6.84 -14.21
CA ASP A 98 15.25 6.33 -13.27
C ASP A 98 14.59 5.55 -12.12
N GLU A 99 13.33 5.88 -11.80
CA GLU A 99 12.63 5.34 -10.63
C GLU A 99 11.42 4.46 -10.99
N VAL A 100 10.69 4.82 -12.04
CA VAL A 100 9.45 4.18 -12.46
C VAL A 100 9.62 3.52 -13.84
N ALA A 101 9.54 2.19 -13.86
CA ALA A 101 9.56 1.41 -15.10
C ALA A 101 8.20 1.43 -15.82
N ALA A 102 7.10 1.50 -15.07
CA ALA A 102 5.74 1.55 -15.61
C ALA A 102 4.75 2.07 -14.57
N VAL A 103 3.66 2.67 -15.02
CA VAL A 103 2.53 3.11 -14.20
C VAL A 103 1.31 2.26 -14.53
N TYR A 104 0.58 1.84 -13.50
CA TYR A 104 -0.59 0.97 -13.59
C TYR A 104 -1.79 1.63 -12.90
N PRO A 105 -2.74 2.21 -13.66
CA PRO A 105 -4.04 2.63 -13.15
C PRO A 105 -4.93 1.39 -12.94
N VAL A 106 -4.98 0.89 -11.71
CA VAL A 106 -5.74 -0.31 -11.34
C VAL A 106 -7.16 0.08 -10.93
N ALA A 107 -8.18 -0.65 -11.37
CA ALA A 107 -9.54 -0.36 -10.94
C ALA A 107 -9.67 -0.57 -9.43
N LEU A 108 -10.27 0.40 -8.73
CA LEU A 108 -10.45 0.33 -7.28
C LEU A 108 -11.32 -0.88 -6.90
N ALA A 109 -12.22 -1.29 -7.80
CA ALA A 109 -13.05 -2.49 -7.64
C ALA A 109 -12.22 -3.79 -7.55
N ASP A 110 -11.09 -3.88 -8.27
CA ASP A 110 -10.24 -5.08 -8.31
C ASP A 110 -9.66 -5.44 -6.95
N LEU A 111 -9.51 -4.45 -6.05
CA LEU A 111 -9.02 -4.68 -4.68
C LEU A 111 -10.05 -5.43 -3.82
N PHE A 112 -11.33 -5.28 -4.15
CA PHE A 112 -12.43 -5.90 -3.43
C PHE A 112 -12.79 -7.27 -4.00
N ASP A 113 -12.32 -7.59 -5.21
CA ASP A 113 -12.52 -8.89 -5.84
C ASP A 113 -11.68 -9.98 -5.12
N PRO A 114 -12.33 -11.02 -4.56
CA PRO A 114 -11.61 -12.14 -3.96
C PRO A 114 -10.73 -12.91 -4.94
N GLU A 115 -11.05 -12.94 -6.24
CA GLU A 115 -10.27 -13.67 -7.25
C GLU A 115 -8.88 -13.06 -7.46
N ASN A 116 -8.74 -11.76 -7.19
CA ASN A 116 -7.47 -11.08 -7.24
C ASN A 116 -6.60 -11.35 -6.01
N ARG A 117 -7.07 -12.11 -5.01
CA ARG A 117 -6.31 -12.43 -3.79
C ARG A 117 -5.67 -13.79 -3.92
N ILE A 118 -4.35 -13.84 -3.77
CA ILE A 118 -3.57 -15.05 -3.99
C ILE A 118 -2.55 -15.29 -2.89
N VAL A 119 -2.10 -16.54 -2.77
CA VAL A 119 -0.85 -16.91 -2.13
C VAL A 119 0.15 -17.15 -3.25
N THR A 120 1.35 -16.60 -3.16
CA THR A 120 2.40 -16.92 -4.13
C THR A 120 3.77 -16.97 -3.46
N GLU A 121 4.73 -17.62 -4.12
CA GLU A 121 6.12 -17.65 -3.69
C GLU A 121 6.89 -16.52 -4.37
N ILE A 122 7.64 -15.75 -3.58
CA ILE A 122 8.51 -14.68 -4.06
C ILE A 122 9.95 -15.01 -3.71
N GLU A 123 10.85 -14.73 -4.65
CA GLU A 123 12.29 -14.81 -4.38
C GLU A 123 12.74 -13.56 -3.62
N THR A 124 13.42 -13.78 -2.49
CA THR A 124 14.00 -12.70 -1.68
C THR A 124 15.48 -12.97 -1.47
N VAL A 125 16.23 -11.96 -0.99
CA VAL A 125 17.64 -12.15 -0.60
C VAL A 125 17.84 -13.19 0.50
N ALA A 126 16.79 -13.50 1.27
CA ALA A 126 16.79 -14.53 2.31
C ALA A 126 16.27 -15.89 1.82
N GLY A 127 16.01 -16.03 0.52
CA GLY A 127 15.42 -17.22 -0.12
C GLY A 127 13.92 -17.07 -0.43
N PRO A 128 13.30 -18.15 -0.95
CA PRO A 128 11.90 -18.14 -1.32
C PRO A 128 11.00 -17.96 -0.10
N LEU A 129 10.04 -17.04 -0.23
CA LEU A 129 9.06 -16.72 0.80
C LEU A 129 7.65 -16.84 0.20
N THR A 130 6.82 -17.68 0.81
CA THR A 130 5.39 -17.71 0.51
C THR A 130 4.72 -16.48 1.14
N VAL A 131 4.01 -15.67 0.36
CA VAL A 131 3.37 -14.43 0.83
C VAL A 131 1.93 -14.31 0.33
N PRO A 132 1.04 -13.65 1.09
CA PRO A 132 -0.17 -13.09 0.51
C PRO A 132 0.19 -12.02 -0.51
N ALA A 133 -0.53 -12.02 -1.63
CA ALA A 133 -0.42 -11.01 -2.66
C ALA A 133 -1.78 -10.74 -3.31
N TYR A 134 -1.83 -9.65 -4.08
CA TYR A 134 -2.87 -9.41 -5.05
C TYR A 134 -2.35 -9.59 -6.47
N THR A 135 -3.22 -10.01 -7.38
CA THR A 135 -3.00 -9.86 -8.82
C THR A 135 -3.77 -8.62 -9.28
N LEU A 136 -3.08 -7.52 -9.55
CA LEU A 136 -3.70 -6.24 -9.93
C LEU A 136 -3.07 -5.72 -11.22
N GLY A 137 -3.89 -5.41 -12.23
CA GLY A 137 -3.37 -4.98 -13.54
C GLY A 137 -2.42 -6.02 -14.18
N GLY A 138 -2.65 -7.31 -13.89
CA GLY A 138 -1.77 -8.41 -14.31
C GLY A 138 -0.40 -8.46 -13.61
N GLN A 139 -0.20 -7.68 -12.54
CA GLN A 139 1.04 -7.65 -11.76
C GLN A 139 0.81 -8.20 -10.34
N ILE A 140 1.87 -8.77 -9.75
CA ILE A 140 1.84 -9.26 -8.37
C ILE A 140 2.14 -8.09 -7.42
N VAL A 141 1.19 -7.79 -6.54
CA VAL A 141 1.30 -6.74 -5.51
C VAL A 141 1.38 -7.41 -4.15
N TRP A 142 2.51 -7.28 -3.46
CA TRP A 142 2.76 -7.93 -2.16
C TRP A 142 3.46 -6.97 -1.19
N GLY A 143 3.74 -7.44 0.03
CA GLY A 143 4.53 -6.69 1.01
C GLY A 143 3.81 -5.43 1.51
N ALA A 144 4.55 -4.34 1.70
CA ALA A 144 4.04 -3.09 2.27
C ALA A 144 2.83 -2.55 1.49
N THR A 145 2.88 -2.59 0.16
CA THR A 145 1.79 -2.14 -0.72
C THR A 145 0.51 -2.93 -0.45
N ALA A 146 0.60 -4.27 -0.39
CA ALA A 146 -0.55 -5.13 -0.11
C ALA A 146 -1.11 -4.92 1.31
N VAL A 147 -0.24 -4.65 2.29
CA VAL A 147 -0.64 -4.33 3.68
C VAL A 147 -1.43 -3.01 3.72
N ILE A 148 -0.96 -1.96 3.04
CA ILE A 148 -1.67 -0.68 2.93
C ILE A 148 -3.04 -0.88 2.27
N LEU A 149 -3.10 -1.65 1.18
CA LEU A 149 -4.35 -1.95 0.48
C LEU A 149 -5.36 -2.70 1.33
N CYS A 150 -4.88 -3.65 2.13
CA CYS A 150 -5.70 -4.40 3.07
C CYS A 150 -6.22 -3.54 4.23
N GLY A 151 -5.59 -2.40 4.53
CA GLY A 151 -5.88 -1.60 5.73
C GLY A 151 -5.44 -2.27 7.04
N ALA A 152 -4.61 -3.30 6.98
CA ALA A 152 -4.07 -3.98 8.15
C ALA A 152 -2.93 -3.14 8.75
N GLY A 153 -3.22 -2.34 9.77
CA GLY A 153 -2.18 -1.72 10.59
C GLY A 153 -1.49 -2.81 11.42
N ASN A 154 -0.17 -2.96 11.31
CA ASN A 154 0.58 -3.78 12.26
C ASN A 154 0.47 -3.13 13.65
N ALA A 155 -0.34 -3.71 14.55
CA ALA A 155 -0.33 -3.33 15.95
C ALA A 155 1.08 -3.60 16.54
N PRO A 156 1.62 -2.72 17.39
CA PRO A 156 2.93 -2.95 17.99
C PRO A 156 2.91 -4.24 18.82
N ALA A 157 3.92 -5.08 18.61
CA ALA A 157 4.08 -6.34 19.33
C ALA A 157 4.43 -6.08 20.80
N ARG A 158 3.48 -6.30 21.71
CA ARG A 158 3.57 -7.04 22.99
C ARG A 158 2.44 -6.60 23.95
N GLY A 159 1.67 -7.57 24.45
CA GLY A 159 1.02 -7.45 25.77
C GLY A 159 -0.50 -7.21 25.86
N ALA A 160 -1.27 -7.24 24.77
CA ALA A 160 -2.74 -7.13 24.86
C ALA A 160 -3.40 -8.51 24.98
N THR A 161 -4.08 -8.74 26.10
CA THR A 161 -4.79 -9.96 26.47
C THR A 161 -5.93 -10.29 25.50
N ARG A 162 -6.16 -11.60 25.32
CA ARG A 162 -7.19 -12.23 24.49
C ARG A 162 -8.61 -11.90 24.97
N HIS A 163 -9.18 -10.75 24.63
CA HIS A 163 -10.64 -10.55 24.67
C HIS A 163 -11.07 -9.51 23.62
N GLY A 164 -11.83 -9.96 22.61
CA GLY A 164 -12.57 -9.09 21.68
C GLY A 164 -11.75 -8.57 20.49
N VAL A 165 -11.72 -9.35 19.39
CA VAL A 165 -11.37 -8.83 18.06
C VAL A 165 -12.45 -7.81 17.67
N THR A 166 -12.25 -6.57 18.11
CA THR A 166 -13.15 -5.46 17.80
C THR A 166 -12.82 -5.00 16.39
N ALA A 167 -13.81 -5.04 15.50
CA ALA A 167 -13.71 -4.57 14.12
C ALA A 167 -12.97 -3.22 14.06
N LEU A 168 -11.77 -3.25 13.48
CA LEU A 168 -10.97 -2.04 13.26
C LEU A 168 -11.65 -1.25 12.13
N ARG A 169 -12.64 -0.41 12.49
CA ARG A 169 -13.12 0.63 11.60
C ARG A 169 -11.93 1.55 11.31
N VAL A 170 -11.50 1.61 10.04
CA VAL A 170 -10.67 2.71 9.55
C VAL A 170 -11.49 3.99 9.79
N ARG A 171 -11.29 4.66 10.94
CA ARG A 171 -11.87 5.98 11.19
C ARG A 171 -11.05 6.97 10.38
N LEU A 172 -11.35 7.06 9.10
CA LEU A 172 -11.02 8.24 8.31
C LEU A 172 -11.70 9.43 9.01
N ARG A 173 -10.94 10.23 9.76
CA ARG A 173 -11.45 11.51 10.27
C ARG A 173 -11.52 12.46 9.09
N PHE A 174 -12.61 12.37 8.33
CA PHE A 174 -12.87 13.24 7.20
C PHE A 174 -13.26 14.63 7.69
N VAL A 175 -12.42 15.63 7.43
CA VAL A 175 -12.80 17.04 7.62
C VAL A 175 -13.31 17.67 6.32
N LYS A 176 -13.15 17.01 5.15
CA LYS A 176 -13.54 17.57 3.84
C LYS A 176 -14.10 16.59 2.78
N ILE A 177 -14.73 15.48 3.16
CA ILE A 177 -15.45 14.61 2.18
C ILE A 177 -16.91 15.03 1.95
N GLN A 178 -17.41 16.05 2.64
CA GLN A 178 -18.79 16.51 2.41
C GLN A 178 -19.05 17.12 1.02
N GLN A 179 -18.01 17.38 0.23
CA GLN A 179 -18.13 17.82 -1.18
C GLN A 179 -18.13 16.65 -2.18
N TYR A 180 -17.86 15.40 -1.74
CA TYR A 180 -17.86 14.19 -2.56
C TYR A 180 -18.60 13.03 -1.88
N PRO A 181 -19.93 13.16 -1.66
CA PRO A 181 -20.72 12.20 -0.87
C PRO A 181 -20.70 10.76 -1.41
N LEU A 182 -20.40 10.56 -2.70
CA LEU A 182 -20.44 9.24 -3.37
C LEU A 182 -19.17 8.40 -3.17
N ILE A 183 -18.02 9.03 -2.93
CA ILE A 183 -16.72 8.35 -2.70
C ILE A 183 -16.65 7.82 -1.25
N SER A 184 -17.36 8.47 -0.32
CA SER A 184 -17.36 8.13 1.11
C SER A 184 -17.81 6.68 1.36
N HIS A 185 -18.87 6.19 0.71
CA HIS A 185 -19.41 4.87 1.01
C HIS A 185 -18.53 3.70 0.53
N LYS A 186 -17.73 3.86 -0.53
CA LYS A 186 -16.85 2.79 -1.04
C LYS A 186 -15.52 2.71 -0.29
N ILE A 187 -14.94 3.84 0.10
CA ILE A 187 -13.66 3.85 0.86
C ILE A 187 -13.88 3.39 2.32
N THR A 188 -15.07 3.63 2.90
CA THR A 188 -15.39 3.21 4.27
C THR A 188 -15.56 1.67 4.43
N CYS A 189 -15.53 0.93 3.32
CA CYS A 189 -15.74 -0.52 3.26
C CYS A 189 -14.49 -1.31 2.84
N ILE A 190 -13.29 -0.82 3.12
CA ILE A 190 -12.12 -1.70 3.26
C ILE A 190 -12.34 -2.51 4.54
N SER A 191 -13.14 -3.58 4.43
CA SER A 191 -13.34 -4.58 5.48
C SER A 191 -11.98 -5.17 5.84
N PRO A 192 -11.74 -5.57 7.10
CA PRO A 192 -10.53 -6.31 7.42
C PRO A 192 -10.54 -7.55 6.55
N CYS A 193 -9.61 -7.66 5.60
CA CYS A 193 -9.31 -8.98 5.07
C CYS A 193 -8.87 -9.82 6.27
N ASP A 194 -9.19 -11.12 6.28
CA ASP A 194 -8.67 -12.10 7.24
C ASP A 194 -7.15 -12.34 7.05
N TRP A 195 -6.40 -11.26 6.85
CA TRP A 195 -4.96 -11.22 6.66
C TRP A 195 -4.23 -11.72 7.89
N LEU A 196 -4.78 -11.51 9.10
CA LEU A 196 -4.24 -12.04 10.35
C LEU A 196 -4.26 -13.59 10.38
N ALA A 197 -5.37 -14.21 9.97
CA ALA A 197 -5.45 -15.67 9.84
C ALA A 197 -4.48 -16.19 8.77
N PHE A 198 -4.29 -15.41 7.71
CA PHE A 198 -3.36 -15.71 6.62
C PHE A 198 -1.88 -15.55 7.02
N THR A 199 -1.54 -14.57 7.88
CA THR A 199 -0.19 -14.37 8.41
C THR A 199 0.16 -15.32 9.55
N ASP A 200 -0.82 -15.75 10.36
CA ASP A 200 -0.59 -16.69 11.47
C ASP A 200 -0.16 -18.08 10.98
N ALA A 201 -0.73 -18.55 9.87
CA ALA A 201 -0.28 -19.76 9.18
C ALA A 201 1.18 -19.64 8.71
N ASN A 202 1.62 -18.43 8.34
CA ASN A 202 2.95 -18.16 7.82
C ASN A 202 4.00 -17.97 8.94
N ALA A 203 3.61 -17.30 10.04
CA ALA A 203 4.45 -17.15 11.23
C ALA A 203 4.73 -18.49 11.92
N ALA A 204 3.78 -19.43 11.90
CA ALA A 204 4.00 -20.80 12.36
C ALA A 204 5.04 -21.55 11.50
N ASN A 205 5.09 -21.27 10.19
CA ASN A 205 6.03 -21.89 9.26
C ASN A 205 7.47 -21.33 9.42
N GLN A 206 7.59 -20.02 9.66
CA GLN A 206 8.88 -19.37 9.98
C GLN A 206 9.48 -19.87 11.31
N ARG A 207 8.64 -20.13 12.33
CA ARG A 207 9.08 -20.73 13.61
C ARG A 207 9.55 -22.17 13.49
N ARG A 208 9.01 -22.94 12.53
CA ARG A 208 9.49 -24.30 12.22
C ARG A 208 10.86 -24.25 11.54
N LYS A 209 11.08 -23.36 10.57
CA LYS A 209 12.38 -23.22 9.88
C LYS A 209 13.50 -22.69 10.79
N ALA A 210 13.22 -21.69 11.64
CA ALA A 210 14.21 -21.18 12.61
C ALA A 210 14.65 -22.21 13.67
N ARG A 211 13.81 -23.24 13.91
CA ARG A 211 14.12 -24.35 14.83
C ARG A 211 14.95 -25.45 14.17
N CYS A 212 14.95 -25.55 12.84
CA CYS A 212 15.76 -26.50 12.09
C CYS A 212 17.16 -25.98 11.73
N SER A 213 17.43 -24.68 11.87
CA SER A 213 18.75 -24.07 11.59
C SER A 213 19.66 -23.92 12.82
N HIS A 214 19.38 -24.67 13.90
CA HIS A 214 20.19 -24.72 15.15
C HIS A 214 20.60 -26.15 15.53
N VAL A 215 20.56 -27.09 14.59
CA VAL A 215 21.19 -28.40 14.72
C VAL A 215 22.02 -28.59 13.46
N ASP A 216 23.26 -28.11 13.52
CA ASP A 216 24.50 -28.74 13.03
C ASP A 216 25.66 -27.74 13.20
#